data_AF-A0A380B9P7-F1
#
_entry.id   AF-A0A380B9P7-F1
#
_cell.length_a   1.000
_cell.length_b   1.000
_cell.length_c   1.000
_cell.angle_alpha   90.00
_cell.angle_beta   90.00
_cell.angle_gamma   90.00
#
_symmetry.space_group_name_H-M   'P 1'
#
loop_
_entity.id
_entity.type
_entity.pdbx_description
1 polymer ?
#
loop_
_entity_poly.entity_id
_entity_poly.type
_entity_poly.pdbx_seq_one_letter_code
_entity_poly.pdbx_strand_id
1 'polypeptide(L)'
;MTALAREGNIDPVTGREHEIRTMTDILLRRRQNNPLLTGEAGVGKTAVVEGFALAIAGGEVPPSLRNVRLLSLDVGALLAGASMKGEFESRLKALLEEAAHSPQPVILFVDEVHTLVVHPVRGMLPTC
;
A
#
# COMPACT_ATOMS: atom_id res chain seq x y z
N MET A 1 -1.05 -6.78 6.47
CA MET A 1 -0.18 -7.77 5.81
C MET A 1 0.90 -8.31 6.73
N THR A 2 1.68 -7.47 7.42
CA THR A 2 2.72 -7.98 8.36
C THR A 2 2.17 -8.83 9.52
N ALA A 3 0.94 -8.58 9.98
CA ALA A 3 0.28 -9.44 10.97
C ALA A 3 0.04 -10.86 10.39
N LEU A 4 -0.59 -10.95 9.23
CA LEU A 4 -0.81 -12.21 8.51
C LEU A 4 0.51 -12.96 8.25
N ALA A 5 1.57 -12.24 7.86
CA ALA A 5 2.90 -12.83 7.68
C ALA A 5 3.44 -13.48 8.97
N ARG A 6 3.31 -12.79 10.11
CA ARG A 6 3.74 -13.31 11.42
C ARG A 6 2.91 -14.50 11.89
N GLU A 7 1.66 -14.56 11.48
CA GLU A 7 0.74 -15.67 11.76
C GLU A 7 0.94 -16.87 10.82
N GLY A 8 1.79 -16.75 9.78
CA GLY A 8 2.00 -17.81 8.78
C GLY A 8 0.87 -17.90 7.74
N ASN A 9 0.04 -16.85 7.63
CA ASN A 9 -1.09 -16.78 6.70
C ASN A 9 -0.72 -16.22 5.31
N ILE A 10 0.58 -16.09 5.01
CA ILE A 10 1.09 -15.69 3.70
C ILE A 10 2.02 -16.79 3.21
N ASP A 11 1.76 -17.30 2.01
CA ASP A 11 2.58 -18.34 1.40
C ASP A 11 4.02 -17.87 1.16
N PRO A 12 5.03 -18.74 1.27
CA PRO A 12 6.40 -18.40 0.94
C PRO A 12 6.53 -17.90 -0.50
N VAL A 13 7.22 -16.77 -0.68
CA VAL A 13 7.47 -16.16 -1.99
C VAL A 13 8.91 -16.44 -2.43
N THR A 14 9.07 -17.03 -3.61
CA THR A 14 10.39 -17.36 -4.21
C THR A 14 10.63 -16.61 -5.51
N GLY A 15 11.89 -16.24 -5.80
CA GLY A 15 12.28 -15.67 -7.09
C GLY A 15 11.90 -14.20 -7.28
N ARG A 16 11.57 -13.49 -6.20
CA ARG A 16 11.20 -12.06 -6.17
C ARG A 16 12.16 -11.21 -5.34
N GLU A 17 13.30 -11.76 -5.01
CA GLU A 17 14.24 -11.15 -4.07
C GLU A 17 14.83 -9.86 -4.63
N HIS A 18 14.99 -9.74 -5.96
CA HIS A 18 15.47 -8.52 -6.60
C HIS A 18 14.44 -7.38 -6.49
N GLU A 19 13.17 -7.65 -6.76
CA GLU A 19 12.09 -6.68 -6.66
C GLU A 19 11.85 -6.24 -5.22
N ILE A 20 11.87 -7.18 -4.26
CA ILE A 20 11.76 -6.89 -2.82
C ILE A 20 12.91 -5.99 -2.36
N ARG A 21 14.16 -6.28 -2.76
CA ARG A 21 15.32 -5.43 -2.46
C ARG A 21 15.18 -4.04 -3.09
N THR A 22 14.76 -3.97 -4.34
CA THR A 22 14.56 -2.69 -5.05
C THR A 22 13.50 -1.84 -4.36
N MET A 23 12.38 -2.44 -3.96
CA MET A 23 11.33 -1.77 -3.20
C MET A 23 11.84 -1.28 -1.85
N THR A 24 12.62 -2.10 -1.14
CA THR A 24 13.29 -1.74 0.13
C THR A 24 14.19 -0.53 -0.05
N ASP A 25 15.04 -0.53 -1.08
CA ASP A 25 15.96 0.57 -1.37
C ASP A 25 15.22 1.87 -1.71
N ILE A 26 14.10 1.78 -2.43
CA ILE A 26 13.26 2.95 -2.74
C ILE A 26 12.67 3.53 -1.45
N LEU A 27 12.11 2.70 -0.57
CA LEU A 27 11.51 3.14 0.71
C LEU A 27 12.50 3.88 1.61
N LEU A 28 13.80 3.56 1.51
CA LEU A 28 14.87 4.17 2.30
C LEU A 28 15.42 5.49 1.72
N ARG A 29 14.95 5.91 0.54
CA ARG A 29 15.41 7.17 -0.08
C ARG A 29 14.93 8.39 0.71
N ARG A 30 15.71 9.48 0.65
CA ARG A 30 15.32 10.78 1.23
C ARG A 30 14.21 11.48 0.45
N ARG A 31 14.09 11.21 -0.85
CA ARG A 31 13.09 11.80 -1.75
C ARG A 31 12.58 10.71 -2.68
N GLN A 32 11.33 10.83 -3.12
CA GLN A 32 10.67 9.86 -4.00
C GLN A 32 10.77 8.44 -3.44
N ASN A 33 10.42 8.30 -2.17
CA ASN A 33 10.51 7.05 -1.42
C ASN A 33 9.23 6.20 -1.46
N ASN A 34 8.35 6.48 -2.41
CA ASN A 34 7.13 5.71 -2.65
C ASN A 34 7.37 4.79 -3.86
N PRO A 35 7.58 3.48 -3.66
CA PRO A 35 7.76 2.53 -4.75
C PRO A 35 6.46 2.41 -5.56
N LEU A 36 6.58 2.32 -6.88
CA LEU A 36 5.49 2.00 -7.79
C LEU A 36 5.84 0.73 -8.54
N LEU A 37 5.13 -0.37 -8.24
CA LEU A 37 5.30 -1.63 -8.95
C LEU A 37 4.56 -1.57 -10.29
N THR A 38 5.30 -1.63 -11.38
CA THR A 38 4.76 -1.65 -12.74
C THR A 38 4.89 -3.03 -13.36
N GLY A 39 3.99 -3.36 -14.29
CA GLY A 39 3.92 -4.66 -14.94
C GLY A 39 2.49 -5.00 -15.33
N GLU A 40 2.32 -5.98 -16.20
CA GLU A 40 1.01 -6.44 -16.67
C GLU A 40 0.17 -7.01 -15.52
N ALA A 41 -1.14 -7.16 -15.75
CA ALA A 41 -2.01 -7.83 -14.79
C ALA A 41 -1.59 -9.30 -14.64
N GLY A 42 -1.63 -9.82 -13.41
CA GLY A 42 -1.32 -11.24 -13.15
C GLY A 42 0.18 -11.59 -13.05
N VAL A 43 1.11 -10.64 -13.27
CA VAL A 43 2.56 -10.93 -13.18
C VAL A 43 3.09 -11.13 -11.75
N GLY A 44 2.22 -11.10 -10.74
CA GLY A 44 2.58 -11.32 -9.33
C GLY A 44 3.08 -10.07 -8.60
N LYS A 45 2.58 -8.87 -8.92
CA LYS A 45 2.90 -7.63 -8.19
C LYS A 45 2.58 -7.75 -6.69
N THR A 46 1.44 -8.33 -6.36
CA THR A 46 1.02 -8.60 -4.98
C THR A 46 1.99 -9.56 -4.27
N ALA A 47 2.52 -10.57 -4.97
CA ALA A 47 3.50 -11.50 -4.40
C ALA A 47 4.81 -10.81 -3.99
N VAL A 48 5.23 -9.76 -4.70
CA VAL A 48 6.39 -8.94 -4.29
C VAL A 48 6.12 -8.25 -2.95
N VAL A 49 4.91 -7.73 -2.76
CA VAL A 49 4.49 -7.03 -1.53
C VAL A 49 4.32 -8.01 -0.37
N GLU A 50 3.76 -9.19 -0.63
CA GLU A 50 3.68 -10.31 0.33
C GLU A 50 5.05 -10.79 0.77
N GLY A 51 5.98 -10.96 -0.17
CA GLY A 51 7.38 -11.30 0.12
C GLY A 51 8.07 -10.23 0.99
N PHE A 52 7.76 -8.95 0.77
CA PHE A 52 8.23 -7.89 1.66
C PHE A 52 7.58 -7.92 3.05
N ALA A 53 6.29 -8.28 3.14
CA ALA A 53 5.62 -8.49 4.43
C ALA A 53 6.30 -9.61 5.23
N LEU A 54 6.63 -10.72 4.56
CA LEU A 54 7.39 -11.84 5.13
C LEU A 54 8.79 -11.40 5.58
N ALA A 55 9.50 -10.64 4.74
CA ALA A 55 10.83 -10.12 5.09
C ALA A 55 10.79 -9.20 6.33
N ILE A 56 9.79 -8.32 6.45
CA ILE A 56 9.59 -7.50 7.66
C ILE A 56 9.30 -8.39 8.87
N ALA A 57 8.40 -9.38 8.72
CA ALA A 57 8.02 -10.29 9.80
C ALA A 57 9.20 -11.12 10.32
N GLY A 58 10.07 -11.60 9.42
CA GLY A 58 11.29 -12.33 9.74
C GLY A 58 12.48 -11.46 10.16
N GLY A 59 12.37 -10.13 10.09
CA GLY A 59 13.47 -9.22 10.40
C GLY A 59 14.57 -9.17 9.33
N GLU A 60 14.29 -9.70 8.14
CA GLU A 60 15.16 -9.75 6.95
C GLU A 60 15.15 -8.44 6.16
N VAL A 61 15.02 -7.32 6.88
CA VAL A 61 15.04 -5.97 6.34
C VAL A 61 16.03 -5.10 7.13
N PRO A 62 16.49 -3.98 6.54
CA PRO A 62 17.33 -3.02 7.24
C PRO A 62 16.71 -2.56 8.57
N PRO A 63 17.53 -2.18 9.58
CA PRO A 63 17.03 -1.86 10.93
C PRO A 63 15.90 -0.83 10.97
N SER A 64 15.93 0.17 10.08
CA SER A 64 14.88 1.20 9.95
C SER A 64 13.50 0.65 9.56
N LEU A 65 13.44 -0.57 8.99
CA LEU A 65 12.21 -1.20 8.53
C LEU A 65 11.77 -2.41 9.37
N ARG A 66 12.50 -2.80 10.41
CA ARG A 66 12.13 -3.99 11.21
C ARG A 66 10.84 -3.81 12.00
N ASN A 67 10.53 -2.57 12.38
CA ASN A 67 9.40 -2.23 13.24
C ASN A 67 8.30 -1.46 12.50
N VAL A 68 8.20 -1.55 11.17
CA VAL A 68 7.05 -1.00 10.40
C VAL A 68 5.90 -1.99 10.34
N ARG A 69 4.68 -1.46 10.18
CA ARG A 69 3.52 -2.25 9.76
C ARG A 69 3.29 -2.06 8.27
N LEU A 70 3.12 -3.16 7.53
CA LEU A 70 2.63 -3.12 6.15
C LEU A 70 1.13 -3.42 6.15
N LEU A 71 0.34 -2.43 5.75
CA LEU A 71 -1.12 -2.51 5.67
C LEU A 71 -1.54 -2.43 4.20
N SER A 72 -2.55 -3.19 3.82
CA SER A 72 -3.17 -3.07 2.50
C SER A 72 -4.37 -2.13 2.63
N LEU A 73 -4.51 -1.21 1.67
CA LEU A 73 -5.64 -0.30 1.57
C LEU A 73 -6.74 -0.93 0.75
N ASP A 74 -7.89 -1.19 1.38
CA ASP A 74 -9.10 -1.63 0.68
C ASP A 74 -9.86 -0.40 0.16
N VAL A 75 -9.67 -0.12 -1.13
CA VAL A 75 -10.36 0.98 -1.81
C VAL A 75 -11.87 0.70 -1.95
N GLY A 76 -12.25 -0.57 -2.12
CA GLY A 76 -13.66 -0.97 -2.19
C GLY A 76 -14.42 -0.66 -0.92
N ALA A 77 -13.81 -0.96 0.24
CA ALA A 77 -14.36 -0.62 1.56
C ALA A 77 -14.46 0.90 1.77
N LEU A 78 -13.50 1.68 1.27
CA LEU A 78 -13.57 3.15 1.33
C LEU A 78 -14.73 3.71 0.49
N LEU A 79 -14.99 3.12 -0.67
CA LEU A 79 -16.07 3.51 -1.58
C LEU A 79 -17.44 3.03 -1.11
N ALA A 80 -17.49 1.92 -0.34
CA ALA A 80 -18.73 1.38 0.19
C ALA A 80 -19.45 2.41 1.08
N GLY A 81 -20.62 2.85 0.63
CA GLY A 81 -21.42 3.86 1.33
C GLY A 81 -20.91 5.30 1.19
N ALA A 82 -19.87 5.56 0.39
CA ALA A 82 -19.45 6.92 0.04
C ALA A 82 -20.29 7.42 -1.15
N SER A 83 -21.58 7.68 -0.91
CA SER A 83 -22.54 8.10 -1.94
C SER A 83 -22.50 9.59 -2.25
N MET A 84 -21.93 10.39 -1.33
CA MET A 84 -21.86 11.85 -1.45
C MET A 84 -20.51 12.29 -2.04
N LYS A 85 -20.54 13.32 -2.89
CA LYS A 85 -19.34 13.92 -3.48
C LYS A 85 -18.39 14.40 -2.38
N GLY A 86 -17.15 13.88 -2.37
CA GLY A 86 -16.11 14.25 -1.40
C GLY A 86 -16.04 13.38 -0.14
N GLU A 87 -17.00 12.49 0.10
CA GLU A 87 -16.98 11.60 1.27
C GLU A 87 -15.81 10.60 1.20
N PHE A 88 -15.54 10.06 0.01
CA PHE A 88 -14.38 9.23 -0.25
C PHE A 88 -13.06 9.94 0.11
N GLU A 89 -12.88 11.18 -0.34
CA GLU A 89 -11.69 11.99 -0.05
C GLU A 89 -11.54 12.23 1.45
N SER A 90 -12.65 12.53 2.14
CA SER A 90 -12.64 12.72 3.58
C SER A 90 -12.26 11.45 4.35
N ARG A 91 -12.78 10.29 3.94
CA ARG A 91 -12.42 8.99 4.55
C ARG A 91 -10.96 8.61 4.28
N LEU A 92 -10.48 8.80 3.05
CA LEU A 92 -9.09 8.55 2.70
C LEU A 92 -8.16 9.46 3.52
N LYS A 93 -8.48 10.75 3.63
CA LYS A 93 -7.70 11.69 4.42
C LYS A 93 -7.65 11.30 5.90
N ALA A 94 -8.78 10.91 6.49
CA ALA A 94 -8.84 10.44 7.87
C ALA A 94 -7.96 9.20 8.09
N LEU A 95 -8.00 8.23 7.16
CA LEU A 95 -7.16 7.03 7.21
C LEU A 95 -5.67 7.37 7.12
N LEU A 96 -5.29 8.27 6.20
CA LEU A 96 -3.91 8.72 6.06
C LEU A 96 -3.42 9.46 7.31
N GLU A 97 -4.26 10.29 7.92
CA GLU A 97 -3.96 10.95 9.19
C GLU A 97 -3.77 9.95 10.32
N GLU A 98 -4.64 8.93 10.44
CA GLU A 98 -4.48 7.88 11.43
C GLU A 98 -3.16 7.10 11.25
N ALA A 99 -2.84 6.73 10.01
CA ALA A 99 -1.59 6.05 9.68
C ALA A 99 -0.36 6.90 10.01
N ALA A 100 -0.42 8.22 9.78
CA ALA A 100 0.67 9.15 10.06
C ALA A 100 0.89 9.38 11.57
N HIS A 101 -0.16 9.31 12.39
CA HIS A 101 -0.08 9.46 13.84
C HIS A 101 0.10 8.12 14.58
N SER A 102 0.19 7.01 13.85
CA SER A 102 0.41 5.69 14.43
C SER A 102 1.73 5.64 15.23
N PRO A 103 1.73 5.12 16.47
CA PRO A 103 2.94 5.03 17.29
C PRO A 103 4.00 4.11 16.67
N GLN A 104 3.55 3.14 15.86
CA GLN A 104 4.39 2.30 15.03
C GLN A 104 4.33 2.80 13.60
N PRO A 105 5.46 3.04 12.89
CA PRO A 105 5.42 3.55 11.53
C PRO A 105 4.67 2.60 10.58
N VAL A 106 3.93 3.17 9.62
CA VAL A 106 3.06 2.43 8.70
C VAL A 106 3.52 2.63 7.25
N ILE A 107 3.58 1.54 6.50
CA ILE A 107 3.66 1.53 5.04
C ILE A 107 2.29 1.07 4.52
N LEU A 108 1.70 1.86 3.63
CA LEU A 108 0.43 1.55 2.97
C LEU A 108 0.69 0.98 1.58
N PHE A 109 0.16 -0.22 1.33
CA PHE A 109 0.12 -0.82 0.01
C PHE A 109 -1.23 -0.53 -0.64
N VAL A 110 -1.20 -0.02 -1.88
CA VAL A 110 -2.37 0.23 -2.72
C VAL A 110 -2.18 -0.57 -4.01
N ASP A 111 -2.98 -1.60 -4.23
CA ASP A 111 -2.83 -2.48 -5.40
C ASP A 111 -3.22 -1.75 -6.69
N GLU A 112 -4.43 -1.19 -6.72
CA GLU A 112 -4.97 -0.49 -7.87
C GLU A 112 -4.91 1.02 -7.69
N VAL A 113 -3.72 1.61 -7.53
CA VAL A 113 -3.56 3.05 -7.28
C VAL A 113 -4.27 3.95 -8.30
N HIS A 114 -4.45 3.46 -9.53
CA HIS A 114 -5.19 4.16 -10.57
C HIS A 114 -6.66 4.41 -10.20
N THR A 115 -7.28 3.57 -9.37
CA THR A 115 -8.65 3.78 -8.85
C THR A 115 -8.75 5.03 -7.99
N LEU A 116 -7.68 5.37 -7.25
CA LEU A 116 -7.62 6.60 -6.45
C LEU A 116 -7.52 7.86 -7.31
N VAL A 117 -6.84 7.76 -8.47
CA VAL A 117 -6.56 8.89 -9.36
C VAL A 117 -7.69 9.13 -10.36
N VAL A 118 -8.37 8.06 -10.80
CA VAL A 118 -9.36 8.10 -11.88
C VAL A 118 -10.77 8.43 -11.39
N HIS A 119 -11.04 8.50 -10.08
CA HIS A 119 -12.35 8.96 -9.62
C HIS A 119 -12.61 10.40 -10.07
N PRO A 120 -13.46 10.64 -11.09
CA PRO A 120 -13.85 11.97 -11.43
C PRO A 120 -14.72 12.41 -10.27
N VAL A 121 -14.36 13.54 -9.67
CA VAL A 121 -15.27 14.36 -8.89
C VAL A 121 -16.42 14.73 -9.84
N ARG A 122 -17.41 13.84 -10.01
CA ARG A 122 -18.58 14.03 -10.88
C ARG A 122 -19.42 15.12 -10.24
N GLY A 123 -19.12 16.34 -10.63
CA GLY A 123 -19.78 17.54 -10.14
C GLY A 123 -19.13 18.78 -10.71
N MET A 124 -19.10 18.87 -12.02
CA MET A 124 -19.21 20.11 -12.79
C MET A 124 -19.47 19.70 -14.23
N LEU A 125 -20.75 19.63 -14.58
CA LEU A 125 -21.15 19.79 -15.97
C LEU A 125 -20.68 21.18 -16.41
N PRO A 126 -20.05 21.34 -17.58
CA PRO A 126 -19.92 22.66 -18.17
C PRO A 126 -21.32 23.07 -18.61
N THR A 127 -21.90 24.06 -17.95
CA THR A 127 -23.02 24.80 -18.54
C THR A 127 -22.51 25.48 -19.82
N CYS A 128 -23.35 25.42 -20.85
CA CYS A 128 -23.16 25.88 -22.22
C CYS A 128 -22.48 27.25 -22.35
#